data_AF-A0A9D2W314-F1
#
_entry.id   AF-A0A9D2W314-F1
#
_cell.length_a   1.000
_cell.length_b   1.000
_cell.length_c   1.000
_cell.angle_alpha   90.00
_cell.angle_beta   90.00
_cell.angle_gamma   90.00
#
_symmetry.space_group_name_H-M   'P 1'
#
loop_
_entity.id
_entity.type
_entity.pdbx_description
1 polymer ?
#
loop_
_entity_poly.entity_id
_entity_poly.type
_entity_poly.pdbx_seq_one_letter_code
_entity_poly.pdbx_strand_id
1 'polypeptide(L)' 'MGYEEYFYGGSLCLVEWGEKVADLLPPDPARITLRKTPEDDRDIDFFAR' A
#
# COMPACT_ATOMS: atom_id res chain seq x y z
N MET A 1 -6.36 11.55 16.38
CA MET A 1 -5.52 10.36 16.24
C MET A 1 -4.74 10.52 14.96
N GLY A 2 -3.41 10.46 15.05
CA GLY A 2 -2.50 10.69 13.91
C GLY A 2 -2.29 9.41 13.09
N TYR A 3 -1.79 9.56 11.87
CA TYR A 3 -1.44 8.42 10.99
C TYR A 3 -0.40 7.48 11.62
N GLU A 4 0.46 8.02 12.48
CA GLU A 4 1.49 7.27 13.20
C GLU A 4 0.92 6.17 14.11
N GLU A 5 -0.21 6.40 14.77
CA GLU A 5 -0.85 5.40 15.63
C GLU A 5 -1.30 4.18 14.83
N TYR A 6 -1.71 4.38 13.57
CA TYR A 6 -2.08 3.28 12.67
C TYR A 6 -0.84 2.54 12.17
N PHE A 7 0.16 3.26 11.64
CA PHE A 7 1.35 2.64 11.03
C PHE A 7 2.28 1.98 12.05
N TYR A 8 2.36 2.50 13.26
CA TYR A 8 3.28 2.02 14.30
C TYR A 8 2.56 1.31 15.46
N GLY A 9 1.25 1.08 15.36
CA GLY A 9 0.43 0.39 16.36
C GLY A 9 0.53 -1.15 16.32
N GLY A 10 1.35 -1.74 15.45
CA GLY A 10 1.56 -3.19 15.34
C GLY A 10 0.45 -3.97 14.62
N SER A 11 -0.54 -3.27 14.06
CA SER A 11 -1.61 -3.87 13.24
C SER A 11 -1.29 -3.78 11.75
N LEU A 12 -1.84 -4.71 10.96
CA LEU A 12 -1.76 -4.63 9.50
C LEU A 12 -2.56 -3.42 9.00
N CYS A 13 -1.92 -2.58 8.19
CA CYS A 13 -2.55 -1.44 7.55
C CYS A 13 -2.58 -1.62 6.03
N LEU A 14 -3.76 -1.49 5.42
CA LEU A 14 -3.95 -1.44 3.97
C LEU A 14 -4.22 0.01 3.58
N VAL A 15 -3.37 0.57 2.72
CA VAL A 15 -3.45 1.97 2.30
C VAL A 15 -3.71 2.02 0.80
N GLU A 16 -4.90 2.45 0.41
CA GLU A 16 -5.20 2.73 -1.00
C GLU A 16 -4.57 4.06 -1.42
N TRP A 17 -4.12 4.13 -2.68
CA TRP A 17 -3.47 5.31 -3.25
C TRP A 17 -2.27 5.81 -2.41
N GLY A 18 -1.49 4.87 -1.86
CA GLY A 18 -0.36 5.15 -0.98
C GLY A 18 0.67 6.12 -1.57
N GLU A 19 0.79 6.18 -2.91
CA GLU A 19 1.64 7.14 -3.61
C GLU A 19 1.29 8.61 -3.35
N LYS A 20 0.04 8.92 -2.98
CA LYS A 20 -0.39 10.28 -2.65
C LYS A 20 0.07 10.73 -1.26
N VAL A 21 0.47 9.78 -0.42
CA VAL A 21 0.90 10.00 0.96
C VAL A 21 2.28 9.40 1.21
N ALA A 22 3.11 9.30 0.17
CA ALA A 22 4.39 8.61 0.20
C ALA A 22 5.30 9.08 1.35
N ASP A 23 5.30 10.38 1.65
CA ASP A 23 6.11 10.97 2.73
C ASP A 23 5.64 10.59 4.15
N LEU A 24 4.41 10.08 4.28
CA LEU A 24 3.82 9.65 5.56
C LEU A 24 3.91 8.14 5.75
N LEU A 25 4.17 7.38 4.67
CA LEU A 25 4.29 5.93 4.74
C LEU A 25 5.55 5.53 5.52
N PRO A 26 5.56 4.34 6.14
CA PRO A 26 6.77 3.75 6.69
C PRO A 26 7.87 3.63 5.61
N PRO A 27 9.16 3.58 5.98
CA PRO A 27 10.28 3.57 5.03
C PRO A 27 10.30 2.39 4.04
N ASP A 28 9.66 1.27 4.37
CA ASP A 28 9.67 0.05 3.55
C ASP A 28 8.30 -0.66 3.60
N PRO A 29 7.24 -0.06 3.01
CA PRO A 29 5.94 -0.68 2.99
C PRO A 29 5.91 -1.78 1.93
N ALA A 30 5.26 -2.91 2.23
CA ALA A 30 4.90 -3.86 1.18
C ALA A 30 3.96 -3.15 0.19
N ARG A 31 4.33 -3.14 -1.09
CA ARG A 31 3.59 -2.45 -2.14
C ARG A 31 2.88 -3.47 -3.02
N ILE A 32 1.58 -3.26 -3.20
CA ILE A 32 0.74 -4.03 -4.13
C ILE A 32 0.28 -3.11 -5.24
N THR A 33 0.47 -3.51 -6.50
CA THR A 33 -0.05 -2.78 -7.66
C THR A 33 -1.05 -3.65 -8.39
N LEU A 34 -2.24 -3.09 -8.64
CA LEU A 34 -3.31 -3.71 -9.39
C LEU A 34 -3.41 -3.03 -10.76
N ARG A 35 -3.33 -3.79 -11.86
CA ARG A 35 -3.46 -3.27 -13.21
C ARG A 35 -4.62 -3.96 -13.92
N LYS A 36 -5.52 -3.16 -14.51
CA LYS A 36 -6.61 -3.69 -15.32
C LYS A 36 -6.07 -4.19 -16.66
N THR A 37 -6.46 -5.40 -17.03
CA THR A 37 -6.13 -5.98 -18.34
C THR A 37 -7.27 -5.70 -19.34
N PRO A 38 -7.01 -5.85 -20.66
CA PRO A 38 -8.05 -5.74 -21.69
C PRO A 38 -9.18 -6.77 -21.55
N GLU A 39 -8.89 -7.94 -20.97
CA GLU A 39 -9.82 -9.08 -20.80
C GLU A 39 -10.73 -8.93 -19.55
N ASP A 40 -10.76 -7.75 -18.92
CA ASP A 40 -11.43 -7.45 -17.64
C ASP A 40 -10.87 -8.20 -16.41
N ASP A 41 -9.74 -8.89 -16.55
CA ASP A 41 -8.95 -9.44 -15.45
C ASP A 41 -8.04 -8.36 -14.78
N ARG A 42 -7.30 -8.76 -13.74
CA ARG A 42 -6.34 -7.90 -13.03
C ARG A 42 -4.97 -8.59 -12.90
N ASP A 43 -3.92 -7.89 -13.32
CA ASP A 43 -2.55 -8.23 -12.96
C ASP A 43 -2.27 -7.68 -11.55
N ILE A 44 -1.67 -8.50 -10.70
CA ILE A 44 -1.31 -8.14 -9.33
C ILE A 44 0.19 -8.32 -9.15
N ASP A 45 0.90 -7.20 -8.93
CA ASP A 45 2.32 -7.21 -8.63
C ASP A 45 2.54 -6.97 -7.13
N PHE A 46 3.25 -7.89 -6.48
CA PHE A 46 3.64 -7.79 -5.07
C PHE A 46 5.11 -7.43 -4.96
N PHE A 47 5.40 -6.33 -4.27
CA PHE A 47 6.75 -5.90 -3.94
C PHE A 47 6.87 -5.83 -2.42
N ALA A 48 7.44 -6.88 -1.84
CA ALA A 48 7.84 -6.91 -0.45
C ALA A 48 9.36 -7.17 -0.42
N ARG A 49 10.06 -6.45 0.46
CA ARG A 49 11.45 -6.78 0.79
C ARG A 49 11.51 -7.89 1.83
#